data_AF-A0A534W3B6-F1
#
_entry.id   AF-A0A534W3B6-F1
#
_cell.length_a   1.000
_cell.length_b   1.000
_cell.length_c   1.000
_cell.angle_alpha   90.00
_cell.angle_beta   90.00
_cell.angle_gamma   90.00
#
_symmetry.space_group_name_H-M   'P 1'
#
loop_
_entity.id
_entity.type
_entity.pdbx_description
1 polymer ?
#
loop_
_entity_poly.entity_id
_entity_poly.type
_entity_poly.pdbx_seq_one_letter_code
_entity_poly.pdbx_strand_id
1 'polypeptide(L)' 'MIWLEHAAKNFWAIVSVPDNIPIVFMLVLVGYFTTLSFTEARKNDRLIGEGRKDQVLRRMQD' A
#
# COMPACT_ATOMS: atom_id res chain seq x y z
N MET A 1 -23.48 19.96 8.73
CA MET A 1 -23.15 18.99 7.66
C MET A 1 -23.09 19.72 6.30
N ILE A 2 -22.20 20.71 6.18
CA ILE A 2 -22.03 21.54 4.96
C ILE A 2 -20.54 21.57 4.62
N TRP A 3 -19.71 21.75 5.65
CA TRP A 3 -18.25 21.66 5.59
C TRP A 3 -17.71 20.37 4.95
N LEU A 4 -18.37 19.22 5.19
CA LEU A 4 -17.95 17.94 4.63
C LEU A 4 -18.19 17.86 3.12
N GLU A 5 -19.31 18.40 2.63
CA GLU A 5 -19.57 18.45 1.19
C GLU A 5 -18.59 19.38 0.46
N HIS A 6 -18.26 20.53 1.06
CA HIS A 6 -17.30 21.45 0.48
C HIS A 6 -15.91 20.82 0.42
N ALA A 7 -15.50 20.11 1.48
CA ALA A 7 -14.25 19.36 1.50
C ALA A 7 -14.21 18.27 0.41
N ALA A 8 -15.30 17.49 0.26
CA ALA A 8 -15.37 16.45 -0.76
C ALA A 8 -15.31 17.01 -2.19
N LYS A 9 -16.04 18.10 -2.47
CA LYS A 9 -16.01 18.79 -3.78
C LYS A 9 -14.62 19.33 -4.10
N ASN A 10 -13.97 19.98 -3.14
CA ASN A 10 -12.62 20.52 -3.30
C ASN A 10 -11.59 19.41 -3.52
N PHE A 11 -11.68 18.32 -2.75
CA PHE A 11 -10.81 17.17 -2.93
C PHE A 11 -10.98 16.56 -4.32
N TRP A 12 -12.23 16.33 -4.76
CA TRP A 12 -12.51 15.81 -6.09
C TRP A 12 -11.96 16.72 -7.20
N ALA A 13 -12.12 18.03 -7.06
CA ALA A 13 -11.60 19.01 -8.01
C ALA A 13 -10.07 18.96 -8.15
N ILE A 14 -9.34 18.57 -7.10
CA ILE A 14 -7.88 18.44 -7.11
C ILE A 14 -7.44 17.10 -7.74
N VAL A 15 -8.09 16.00 -7.37
CA VAL A 15 -7.64 14.66 -7.82
C VAL A 15 -8.08 14.32 -9.25
N SER A 16 -9.12 14.97 -9.76
CA SER A 16 -9.65 14.74 -11.11
C SER A 16 -8.99 15.58 -12.20
N VAL A 17 -8.10 16.51 -11.85
CA VAL A 17 -7.31 17.25 -12.85
C VAL A 17 -6.40 16.26 -13.59
N PRO A 18 -6.34 16.28 -14.94
CA PRO A 18 -5.63 15.25 -15.72
C PRO A 18 -4.16 15.04 -15.35
N ASP A 19 -3.46 16.09 -14.93
CA ASP A 19 -2.06 16.07 -14.46
C ASP A 19 -1.88 15.41 -13.09
N ASN A 20 -2.94 15.35 -12.28
CA ASN A 20 -2.92 14.75 -10.96
C ASN A 20 -3.27 13.25 -10.97
N ILE A 21 -3.86 12.74 -12.05
CA ILE A 21 -4.21 11.33 -12.19
C ILE A 21 -2.98 10.41 -12.00
N PRO A 22 -1.80 10.69 -12.60
CA PRO A 22 -0.61 9.86 -12.40
C PRO A 22 -0.16 9.80 -10.93
N ILE A 23 -0.15 10.93 -10.20
CA ILE A 23 0.29 10.92 -8.79
C ILE A 23 -0.72 10.19 -7.89
N VAL A 24 -2.02 10.34 -8.14
CA VAL A 24 -3.06 9.58 -7.42
C VAL A 24 -2.85 8.09 -7.61
N PHE A 25 -2.59 7.65 -8.85
CA PHE A 25 -2.28 6.26 -9.13
C PHE A 25 -1.01 5.78 -8.41
N MET A 26 0.05 6.60 -8.40
CA MET A 26 1.28 6.28 -7.66
C MET A 26 1.04 6.14 -6.16
N LEU A 27 0.21 6.99 -5.55
CA LEU A 27 -0.14 6.86 -4.14
C LEU A 27 -0.88 5.55 -3.85
N VAL A 28 -1.78 5.13 -4.74
CA VAL A 28 -2.45 3.82 -4.64
C VAL A 28 -1.43 2.68 -4.72
N LEU A 29 -0.49 2.74 -5.67
CA LEU A 29 0.58 1.73 -5.79
C LEU A 29 1.47 1.69 -4.56
N VAL A 30 1.90 2.85 -4.04
CA VAL A 30 2.71 2.94 -2.83
C VAL A 30 1.96 2.33 -1.65
N GLY A 31 0.67 2.64 -1.47
CA GLY A 31 -0.15 2.02 -0.44
C GLY A 31 -0.24 0.50 -0.59
N TYR A 32 -0.49 0.04 -1.81
CA TYR A 32 -0.55 -1.39 -2.12
C TYR A 32 0.78 -2.11 -1.79
N PHE A 33 1.90 -1.67 -2.35
CA PHE A 33 3.20 -2.30 -2.10
C PHE A 33 3.66 -2.17 -0.65
N THR A 34 3.29 -1.10 0.04
CA THR A 34 3.56 -0.96 1.48
C THR A 34 2.83 -2.06 2.25
N THR A 35 1.52 -2.23 2.03
CA THR A 35 0.74 -3.27 2.73
C THR A 35 1.21 -4.69 2.40
N LEU A 36 1.58 -4.93 1.15
CA LEU A 36 2.19 -6.19 0.71
C LEU A 36 3.50 -6.44 1.46
N SER A 37 4.40 -5.46 1.47
CA SER A 37 5.71 -5.58 2.13
C SER A 37 5.58 -5.87 3.62
N PHE A 38 4.67 -5.17 4.33
CA PHE A 38 4.41 -5.44 5.75
C PHE A 38 3.83 -6.84 5.97
N THR A 39 2.95 -7.29 5.09
CA THR A 39 2.34 -8.62 5.19
C THR A 39 3.39 -9.72 4.99
N GLU A 40 4.28 -9.55 4.02
CA GLU A 40 5.38 -10.49 3.77
C GLU A 40 6.44 -10.45 4.88
N ALA A 41 6.78 -9.26 5.39
CA ALA A 41 7.68 -9.11 6.54
C ALA A 41 7.18 -9.88 7.76
N ARG A 42 5.91 -9.74 8.15
CA ARG A 42 5.34 -10.48 9.29
C ARG A 42 5.41 -12.01 9.12
N LYS A 43 5.18 -12.50 7.90
CA LYS A 43 5.28 -13.95 7.61
C LYS A 43 6.73 -14.43 7.75
N ASN A 44 7.68 -13.64 7.26
CA ASN A 44 9.10 -13.95 7.36
C ASN A 44 9.60 -13.89 8.80
N ASP A 45 9.19 -12.87 9.57
CA ASP A 45 9.52 -12.73 10.99
C ASP A 45 9.04 -13.94 11.80
N ARG A 46 7.85 -14.46 11.51
CA ARG A 46 7.34 -15.69 12.13
C ARG A 46 8.24 -16.89 11.83
N LEU A 47 8.60 -17.12 10.57
CA LEU A 47 9.47 -18.24 10.18
C LEU A 47 10.85 -18.13 10.82
N ILE A 48 11.40 -16.92 10.89
CA ILE A 48 12.67 -16.62 11.56
C ILE A 48 12.58 -16.94 13.05
N GLY A 49 11.50 -16.51 13.72
CA GLY A 49 11.25 -16.81 15.14
C GLY A 49 11.09 -18.30 15.44
N GLU A 50 10.57 -19.07 14.49
CA GLU A 50 10.47 -20.54 14.56
C GLU A 50 11.80 -21.26 14.21
N GLY A 51 12.87 -20.52 13.88
CA GLY A 51 14.17 -21.08 13.47
C GLY A 51 14.22 -21.61 12.04
N ARG A 52 13.18 -21.39 11.23
CA ARG A 52 12.99 -21.93 9.87
C ARG A 52 13.43 -20.95 8.77
N LYS A 53 14.63 -20.37 8.92
CA LYS A 53 15.15 -19.34 8.00
C LYS A 53 15.31 -19.84 6.56
N ASP A 54 15.62 -21.11 6.39
CA ASP A 54 15.72 -21.80 5.09
C ASP A 54 14.41 -21.70 4.27
N GLN A 55 13.28 -21.71 4.96
CA GLN A 55 11.96 -21.70 4.32
C GLN A 55 11.55 -20.30 3.84
N VAL A 56 12.16 -19.25 4.38
CA VAL A 56 11.96 -17.86 3.90
C VAL A 56 12.45 -17.74 2.46
N LEU A 57 13.66 -18.22 2.18
CA LEU A 57 14.24 -18.15 0.83
C LEU A 57 13.47 -19.01 -0.16
N ARG A 58 13.10 -20.22 0.25
CA ARG A 58 12.31 -21.13 -0.58
C ARG A 58 10.98 -20.51 -1.01
N ARG A 59 10.26 -19.89 -0.06
CA ARG A 59 8.97 -19.21 -0.31
C ARG A 59 9.06 -18.03 -1.28
N MET A 60 10.22 -17.39 -1.42
CA MET A 60 10.42 -16.29 -2.38
C MET A 60 10.75 -16.79 -3.79
N GLN A 61 11.13 -18.06 -3.94
CA GLN A 61 11.52 -18.68 -5.20
C GLN A 61 10.38 -19.48 -5.85
N ASP A 62 9.30 -19.71 -5.10
CA ASP A 62 8.05 -20.36 -5.55
C ASP A 62 7.10 -19.34 -6.21
#